data_AF-A0A2I1BTZ1-F1
#
_entry.id   AF-A0A2I1BTZ1-F1
#
_cell.length_a   1.000
_cell.length_b   1.000
_cell.length_c   1.000
_cell.angle_alpha   90.00
_cell.angle_beta   90.00
_cell.angle_gamma   90.00
#
_symmetry.space_group_name_H-M   'P 1'
#
loop_
_entity.id
_entity.type
_entity.pdbx_description
1 polymer ?
#
loop_
_entity_poly.entity_id
_entity_poly.type
_entity_poly.pdbx_seq_one_letter_code
_entity_poly.pdbx_strand_id
1 'polypeptide(L)'
;MAENEAAWITAPAENPFRVESAPKPKPGPGKVVIRNSAVAINPVHWKVHLGRYLNTYPFILGQDAGGVVEDVGSGVTRFKKGQWVIAHYNGLMTQSPANGAFQLYPATDEALVAEIPDSLAFEQAAVLPLAVSPASADNVKNTGQVLLVWGGASSVDATAIQLAVASGLTLFATASEANREFLKSLGADTIFDYRSPTVVEDITDALKGTTLAGVYGAVSEGPSSPSFPRFLTELTQPIQNNTLNRHPYTVVTAIL
;
A
#
# COMPACT_ATOMS: atom_id res chain seq x y z
N MET A 1 -27.89 9.56 -18.88
CA MET A 1 -27.03 9.02 -17.81
C MET A 1 -25.60 9.36 -18.19
N ALA A 2 -24.74 9.77 -17.27
CA ALA A 2 -23.32 9.98 -17.61
C ALA A 2 -22.71 8.64 -18.06
N GLU A 3 -22.04 8.66 -19.22
CA GLU A 3 -21.36 7.49 -19.76
C GLU A 3 -20.08 7.20 -18.97
N ASN A 4 -19.69 5.93 -18.86
CA ASN A 4 -18.43 5.54 -18.25
C ASN A 4 -17.33 5.55 -19.34
N GLU A 5 -16.15 6.01 -18.94
CA GLU A 5 -14.95 6.09 -19.77
C GLU A 5 -13.80 5.49 -18.97
N ALA A 6 -12.92 4.76 -19.65
CA ALA A 6 -11.83 4.03 -19.03
C ALA A 6 -10.55 4.10 -19.85
N ALA A 7 -9.42 3.97 -19.17
CA ALA A 7 -8.12 3.75 -19.79
C ALA A 7 -7.89 2.23 -19.93
N TRP A 8 -8.10 1.73 -21.15
CA TRP A 8 -7.97 0.32 -21.50
C TRP A 8 -6.54 -0.05 -21.88
N ILE A 9 -6.17 -1.29 -21.54
CA ILE A 9 -5.11 -2.03 -22.21
C ILE A 9 -5.71 -3.27 -22.87
N THR A 10 -5.26 -3.55 -24.09
CA THR A 10 -5.71 -4.63 -24.97
C THR A 10 -4.62 -5.69 -25.17
N ALA A 11 -3.38 -5.39 -24.78
CA ALA A 11 -2.25 -6.30 -24.77
C ALA A 11 -1.20 -5.88 -23.71
N PRO A 12 -0.27 -6.79 -23.33
CA PRO A 12 0.89 -6.42 -22.53
C PRO A 12 1.72 -5.32 -23.19
N ALA A 13 2.31 -4.46 -22.37
CA ALA A 13 3.18 -3.33 -22.75
C ALA A 13 2.55 -2.29 -23.69
N GLU A 14 1.20 -2.22 -23.76
CA GLU A 14 0.51 -1.24 -24.61
C GLU A 14 0.65 0.22 -24.12
N ASN A 15 1.31 1.05 -24.93
CA ASN A 15 1.53 2.47 -24.65
C ASN A 15 1.24 3.30 -25.92
N PRO A 16 0.36 4.32 -25.87
CA PRO A 16 -0.43 4.75 -24.71
C PRO A 16 -1.61 3.81 -24.41
N PHE A 17 -2.19 3.92 -23.21
CA PHE A 17 -3.48 3.29 -22.90
C PHE A 17 -4.57 3.93 -23.76
N ARG A 18 -5.60 3.16 -24.11
CA ARG A 18 -6.72 3.66 -24.92
C ARG A 18 -7.81 4.21 -24.03
N VAL A 19 -8.05 5.52 -24.11
CA VAL A 19 -9.16 6.15 -23.40
C VAL A 19 -10.41 6.02 -24.26
N GLU A 20 -11.30 5.11 -23.86
CA GLU A 20 -12.51 4.76 -24.62
C GLU A 20 -13.70 4.53 -23.68
N SER A 21 -14.90 4.45 -24.25
CA SER A 21 -16.12 4.12 -23.50
C SER A 21 -15.99 2.76 -22.82
N ALA A 22 -16.58 2.65 -21.63
CA ALA A 22 -16.68 1.41 -20.87
C ALA A 22 -18.12 1.19 -20.39
N PRO A 23 -18.55 -0.07 -20.17
CA PRO A 23 -19.83 -0.32 -19.52
C PRO A 23 -19.86 0.31 -18.12
N LYS A 24 -20.91 1.05 -17.78
CA LYS A 24 -21.15 1.45 -16.38
C LYS A 24 -21.73 0.25 -15.63
N PRO A 25 -21.04 -0.32 -14.62
CA PRO A 25 -21.56 -1.45 -13.87
C PRO A 25 -22.79 -1.05 -13.06
N LYS A 26 -23.68 -2.02 -12.82
CA LYS A 26 -24.67 -1.94 -11.75
C LYS A 26 -24.12 -2.66 -10.53
N PRO A 27 -24.21 -2.09 -9.31
CA PRO A 27 -23.69 -2.77 -8.14
C PRO A 27 -24.52 -4.02 -7.83
N GLY A 28 -23.85 -5.16 -7.73
CA GLY A 28 -24.43 -6.38 -7.16
C GLY A 28 -24.54 -6.30 -5.63
N PRO A 29 -25.09 -7.32 -4.96
CA PRO A 29 -25.19 -7.36 -3.50
C PRO A 29 -23.84 -7.09 -2.83
N GLY A 30 -23.81 -6.24 -1.78
CA GLY A 30 -22.59 -5.89 -1.03
C GLY A 30 -21.57 -5.02 -1.79
N LYS A 31 -21.89 -4.55 -3.01
CA LYS A 31 -21.00 -3.73 -3.84
C LYS A 31 -21.47 -2.29 -3.93
N VAL A 32 -20.52 -1.40 -4.20
CA VAL A 32 -20.78 0.02 -4.48
C VAL A 32 -20.17 0.39 -5.84
N VAL A 33 -20.79 1.34 -6.52
CA VAL A 33 -20.21 2.04 -7.68
C VAL A 33 -19.82 3.43 -7.22
N ILE A 34 -18.60 3.84 -7.52
CA ILE A 34 -18.04 5.13 -7.13
C ILE A 34 -17.76 5.91 -8.41
N ARG A 35 -18.17 7.18 -8.44
CA ARG A 35 -17.72 8.14 -9.44
C ARG A 35 -16.35 8.66 -9.02
N ASN A 36 -15.30 8.15 -9.64
CA ASN A 36 -13.93 8.51 -9.32
C ASN A 36 -13.66 9.98 -9.65
N SER A 37 -12.94 10.65 -8.75
CA SER A 37 -12.48 12.04 -8.92
C SER A 37 -10.96 12.14 -8.99
N ALA A 38 -10.25 11.29 -8.23
CA ALA A 38 -8.81 11.15 -8.30
C ALA A 38 -8.44 9.66 -8.21
N VAL A 39 -7.38 9.26 -8.90
CA VAL A 39 -6.81 7.90 -8.85
C VAL A 39 -5.33 7.96 -8.55
N ALA A 40 -4.79 6.96 -7.85
CA ALA A 40 -3.35 6.88 -7.61
C ALA A 40 -2.69 5.79 -8.48
N ILE A 41 -1.43 6.04 -8.84
CA ILE A 41 -0.58 5.10 -9.58
C ILE A 41 0.42 4.47 -8.62
N ASN A 42 0.30 3.16 -8.45
CA ASN A 42 1.16 2.33 -7.64
C ASN A 42 2.23 1.56 -8.45
N PRO A 43 3.35 1.14 -7.84
CA PRO A 43 4.37 0.33 -8.49
C PRO A 43 3.86 -0.97 -9.13
N VAL A 44 2.85 -1.63 -8.56
CA VAL A 44 2.26 -2.83 -9.14
C VAL A 44 1.76 -2.62 -10.59
N HIS A 45 1.36 -1.40 -10.97
CA HIS A 45 0.81 -1.14 -12.29
C HIS A 45 1.81 -1.33 -13.43
N TRP A 46 3.12 -1.06 -13.25
CA TRP A 46 4.08 -1.33 -14.32
C TRP A 46 4.27 -2.84 -14.54
N LYS A 47 4.19 -3.63 -13.47
CA LYS A 47 4.26 -5.11 -13.56
C LYS A 47 3.05 -5.66 -14.29
N VAL A 48 1.85 -5.18 -13.92
CA VAL A 48 0.58 -5.53 -14.55
C VAL A 48 0.56 -5.12 -16.02
N HIS A 49 1.02 -3.90 -16.31
CA HIS A 49 1.17 -3.39 -17.66
C HIS A 49 2.09 -4.27 -18.52
N LEU A 50 3.16 -4.85 -17.97
CA LEU A 50 4.01 -5.82 -18.66
C LEU A 50 3.42 -7.25 -18.74
N GLY A 51 2.14 -7.42 -18.40
CA GLY A 51 1.42 -8.69 -18.50
C GLY A 51 1.60 -9.64 -17.32
N ARG A 52 2.15 -9.18 -16.19
CA ARG A 52 2.15 -9.98 -14.95
C ARG A 52 0.76 -9.91 -14.29
N TYR A 53 0.32 -11.01 -13.68
CA TYR A 53 -0.92 -11.09 -12.87
C TYR A 53 -2.26 -10.94 -13.62
N LEU A 54 -2.26 -10.68 -14.94
CA LEU A 54 -3.46 -10.66 -15.76
C LEU A 54 -3.61 -11.94 -16.56
N ASN A 55 -4.82 -12.48 -16.56
CA ASN A 55 -5.16 -13.67 -17.33
C ASN A 55 -5.77 -13.35 -18.70
N THR A 56 -6.40 -12.18 -18.84
CA THR A 56 -7.18 -11.81 -20.03
C THR A 56 -7.08 -10.33 -20.35
N TYR A 57 -7.32 -10.02 -21.62
CA TYR A 57 -7.44 -8.67 -22.19
C TYR A 57 -8.74 -8.59 -23.00
N PRO A 58 -9.34 -7.40 -23.20
CA PRO A 58 -8.92 -6.10 -22.70
C PRO A 58 -9.18 -5.93 -21.19
N PHE A 59 -8.40 -5.07 -20.54
CA PHE A 59 -8.43 -4.86 -19.10
C PHE A 59 -8.31 -3.37 -18.72
N ILE A 60 -8.81 -3.00 -17.54
CA ILE A 60 -8.70 -1.67 -16.95
C ILE A 60 -7.89 -1.78 -15.66
N LEU A 61 -6.78 -1.02 -15.57
CA LEU A 61 -5.89 -1.02 -14.40
C LEU A 61 -6.43 -0.14 -13.27
N GLY A 62 -5.64 0.01 -12.21
CA GLY A 62 -5.92 0.92 -11.10
C GLY A 62 -6.44 0.19 -9.87
N GLN A 63 -5.88 0.53 -8.71
CA GLN A 63 -6.29 0.00 -7.42
C GLN A 63 -6.82 1.06 -6.47
N ASP A 64 -6.46 2.33 -6.61
CA ASP A 64 -6.84 3.33 -5.62
C ASP A 64 -7.57 4.51 -6.25
N ALA A 65 -8.67 4.92 -5.62
CA ALA A 65 -9.33 6.16 -5.96
C ALA A 65 -9.97 6.86 -4.75
N GLY A 66 -10.11 8.17 -4.87
CA GLY A 66 -11.03 8.99 -4.10
C GLY A 66 -12.17 9.47 -5.00
N GLY A 67 -13.39 9.47 -4.49
CA GLY A 67 -14.55 9.88 -5.28
C GLY A 67 -15.85 9.90 -4.49
N VAL A 68 -16.96 9.88 -5.23
CA VAL A 68 -18.31 10.00 -4.67
C VAL A 68 -19.10 8.73 -4.95
N VAL A 69 -19.76 8.17 -3.93
CA VAL A 69 -20.67 7.03 -4.10
C VAL A 69 -21.75 7.39 -5.11
N GLU A 70 -21.82 6.65 -6.21
CA GLU A 70 -22.76 6.88 -7.31
C GLU A 70 -23.98 5.96 -7.20
N ASP A 71 -23.79 4.71 -6.78
CA ASP A 71 -24.83 3.72 -6.60
C ASP A 71 -24.43 2.64 -5.58
N VAL A 72 -25.40 1.98 -4.95
CA VAL A 72 -25.17 0.94 -3.95
C VAL A 72 -26.02 -0.30 -4.24
N GLY A 73 -25.42 -1.46 -4.03
CA GLY A 73 -26.07 -2.75 -4.24
C GLY A 73 -26.97 -3.14 -3.07
N SER A 74 -27.73 -4.22 -3.24
CA SER A 74 -28.57 -4.75 -2.17
C SER A 74 -27.73 -5.15 -0.94
N GLY A 75 -28.26 -4.85 0.24
CA GLY A 75 -27.60 -5.16 1.52
C GLY A 75 -26.52 -4.17 1.97
N VAL A 76 -26.07 -3.27 1.11
CA VAL A 76 -25.15 -2.18 1.50
C VAL A 76 -25.89 -1.19 2.39
N THR A 77 -25.42 -1.03 3.61
CA THR A 77 -26.00 -0.11 4.60
C THR A 77 -25.00 0.93 5.11
N ARG A 78 -23.70 0.67 4.92
CA ARG A 78 -22.61 1.56 5.34
C ARG A 78 -22.51 2.82 4.49
N PHE A 79 -23.01 2.76 3.25
CA PHE A 79 -22.86 3.84 2.27
C PHE A 79 -24.17 4.21 1.58
N LYS A 80 -24.27 5.47 1.14
CA LYS A 80 -25.37 6.01 0.35
C LYS A 80 -24.82 6.92 -0.76
N LYS A 81 -25.60 7.05 -1.84
CA LYS A 81 -25.27 7.95 -2.95
C LYS A 81 -24.93 9.37 -2.47
N GLY A 82 -23.88 9.94 -3.03
CA GLY A 82 -23.40 11.30 -2.72
C GLY A 82 -22.33 11.37 -1.63
N GLN A 83 -22.04 10.29 -0.90
CA GLN A 83 -20.97 10.28 0.09
C GLN A 83 -19.58 10.32 -0.53
N TRP A 84 -18.67 11.04 0.13
CA TRP A 84 -17.26 11.10 -0.25
C TRP A 84 -16.51 9.94 0.37
N VAL A 85 -15.81 9.19 -0.47
CA VAL A 85 -15.17 7.94 -0.09
C VAL A 85 -13.82 7.77 -0.76
N ILE A 86 -13.01 6.90 -0.17
CA ILE A 86 -11.86 6.26 -0.83
C ILE A 86 -12.12 4.77 -0.98
N ALA A 87 -11.52 4.17 -2.00
CA ALA A 87 -11.68 2.77 -2.31
C ALA A 87 -10.38 2.11 -2.73
N HIS A 88 -10.18 0.88 -2.23
CA HIS A 88 -9.24 -0.08 -2.77
C HIS A 88 -9.99 -1.02 -3.73
N TYR A 89 -9.63 -0.99 -5.01
CA TYR A 89 -10.24 -1.77 -6.06
C TYR A 89 -9.54 -3.10 -6.24
N ASN A 90 -10.34 -4.16 -6.36
CA ASN A 90 -9.90 -5.55 -6.41
C ASN A 90 -9.91 -6.14 -7.83
N GLY A 91 -9.69 -5.32 -8.86
CA GLY A 91 -9.67 -5.74 -10.26
C GLY A 91 -8.73 -6.89 -10.56
N LEU A 92 -7.52 -6.87 -9.98
CA LEU A 92 -6.55 -7.96 -10.14
C LEU A 92 -6.99 -9.27 -9.47
N MET A 93 -7.74 -9.20 -8.38
CA MET A 93 -8.27 -10.40 -7.70
C MET A 93 -9.47 -10.97 -8.44
N THR A 94 -10.35 -10.10 -8.92
CA THR A 94 -11.59 -10.48 -9.61
C THR A 94 -11.39 -10.78 -11.08
N GLN A 95 -10.25 -10.37 -11.66
CA GLN A 95 -9.96 -10.42 -13.10
C GLN A 95 -11.07 -9.77 -13.94
N SER A 96 -11.68 -8.72 -13.40
CA SER A 96 -12.83 -8.02 -13.99
C SER A 96 -12.47 -6.56 -14.29
N PRO A 97 -12.58 -6.10 -15.55
CA PRO A 97 -12.33 -4.71 -15.91
C PRO A 97 -13.26 -3.72 -15.18
N ALA A 98 -14.47 -4.14 -14.81
CA ALA A 98 -15.41 -3.29 -14.05
C ALA A 98 -14.92 -2.95 -12.64
N ASN A 99 -13.86 -3.63 -12.17
CA ASN A 99 -13.28 -3.47 -10.85
C ASN A 99 -11.88 -2.82 -10.90
N GLY A 100 -11.51 -2.13 -11.98
CA GLY A 100 -10.25 -1.36 -12.09
C GLY A 100 -10.44 0.15 -11.90
N ALA A 101 -9.58 0.80 -11.12
CA ALA A 101 -9.78 2.22 -10.75
C ALA A 101 -9.60 3.23 -11.90
N PHE A 102 -8.89 2.88 -12.99
CA PHE A 102 -8.63 3.78 -14.12
C PHE A 102 -9.83 3.92 -15.07
N GLN A 103 -10.99 4.19 -14.48
CA GLN A 103 -12.24 4.52 -15.15
C GLN A 103 -13.08 5.44 -14.27
N LEU A 104 -14.12 6.05 -14.85
CA LEU A 104 -14.97 6.99 -14.12
C LEU A 104 -15.91 6.31 -13.12
N TYR A 105 -16.43 5.11 -13.42
CA TYR A 105 -17.45 4.43 -12.60
C TYR A 105 -17.12 2.95 -12.29
N PRO A 106 -16.00 2.64 -11.63
CA PRO A 106 -15.72 1.27 -11.23
C PRO A 106 -16.58 0.83 -10.04
N ALA A 107 -16.76 -0.49 -9.93
CA ALA A 107 -17.41 -1.14 -8.80
C ALA A 107 -16.38 -1.76 -7.85
N THR A 108 -16.69 -1.85 -6.56
CA THR A 108 -15.91 -2.65 -5.59
C THR A 108 -16.82 -3.12 -4.45
N ASP A 109 -16.32 -4.02 -3.61
CA ASP A 109 -17.02 -4.50 -2.42
C ASP A 109 -17.01 -3.42 -1.32
N GLU A 110 -18.12 -3.23 -0.59
CA GLU A 110 -18.23 -2.19 0.44
C GLU A 110 -17.16 -2.33 1.55
N ALA A 111 -16.65 -3.55 1.76
CA ALA A 111 -15.57 -3.85 2.70
C ALA A 111 -14.25 -3.15 2.34
N LEU A 112 -14.06 -2.76 1.08
CA LEU A 112 -12.85 -2.11 0.56
C LEU A 112 -13.00 -0.59 0.44
N VAL A 113 -14.04 -0.02 1.06
CA VAL A 113 -14.39 1.39 0.98
C VAL A 113 -14.43 1.99 2.37
N ALA A 114 -13.97 3.24 2.47
CA ALA A 114 -14.01 4.05 3.67
C ALA A 114 -14.51 5.47 3.36
N GLU A 115 -15.28 6.04 4.29
CA GLU A 115 -15.67 7.45 4.23
C GLU A 115 -14.44 8.34 4.53
N ILE A 116 -14.38 9.50 3.87
CA ILE A 116 -13.39 10.53 4.16
C ILE A 116 -14.08 11.78 4.69
N PRO A 117 -13.43 12.56 5.57
CA PRO A 117 -14.00 13.83 6.03
C PRO A 117 -14.04 14.84 4.87
N ASP A 118 -15.04 15.73 4.87
CA ASP A 118 -15.22 16.77 3.85
C ASP A 118 -13.99 17.71 3.71
N SER A 119 -13.14 17.75 4.74
CA SER A 119 -11.90 18.55 4.75
C SER A 119 -10.74 17.94 3.97
N LEU A 120 -10.84 16.67 3.54
CA LEU A 120 -9.77 15.95 2.84
C LEU A 120 -10.06 15.89 1.34
N ALA A 121 -9.16 16.45 0.52
CA ALA A 121 -9.30 16.42 -0.93
C ALA A 121 -9.11 14.99 -1.48
N PHE A 122 -9.78 14.67 -2.60
CA PHE A 122 -9.71 13.34 -3.20
C PHE A 122 -8.29 12.95 -3.61
N GLU A 123 -7.49 13.89 -4.11
CA GLU A 123 -6.10 13.68 -4.52
C GLU A 123 -5.22 13.28 -3.32
N GLN A 124 -5.49 13.85 -2.15
CA GLN A 124 -4.79 13.52 -0.91
C GLN A 124 -5.25 12.17 -0.36
N ALA A 125 -6.54 11.85 -0.52
CA ALA A 125 -7.11 10.63 0.01
C ALA A 125 -6.80 9.41 -0.87
N ALA A 126 -6.72 9.57 -2.19
CA ALA A 126 -6.53 8.50 -3.16
C ALA A 126 -5.18 7.77 -3.04
N VAL A 127 -4.19 8.33 -2.33
CA VAL A 127 -2.88 7.68 -2.12
C VAL A 127 -2.87 6.70 -0.94
N LEU A 128 -3.97 6.65 -0.16
CA LEU A 128 -4.06 5.86 1.06
C LEU A 128 -4.45 4.39 0.85
N PRO A 129 -5.37 3.98 -0.04
CA PRO A 129 -5.98 2.65 0.05
C PRO A 129 -4.99 1.48 -0.08
N LEU A 130 -4.17 1.42 -1.14
CA LEU A 130 -3.11 0.40 -1.26
C LEU A 130 -1.99 0.61 -0.24
N ALA A 131 -1.79 1.81 0.31
CA ALA A 131 -0.77 2.02 1.33
C ALA A 131 -1.19 1.50 2.72
N VAL A 132 -2.49 1.59 3.04
CA VAL A 132 -3.07 1.13 4.30
C VAL A 132 -3.37 -0.36 4.29
N SER A 133 -3.89 -0.90 3.18
CA SER A 133 -4.33 -2.31 3.09
C SER A 133 -3.24 -3.37 3.42
N PRO A 134 -1.96 -3.19 3.07
CA PRO A 134 -0.87 -4.08 3.48
C PRO A 134 -0.33 -3.74 4.87
N ALA A 135 -0.55 -2.51 5.35
CA ALA A 135 -0.04 -2.02 6.62
C ALA A 135 -0.99 -2.28 7.81
N SER A 136 -2.24 -2.67 7.55
CA SER A 136 -3.18 -3.11 8.58
C SER A 136 -2.83 -4.52 9.07
N ALA A 137 -1.81 -4.62 9.92
CA ALA A 137 -1.60 -5.81 10.73
C ALA A 137 -2.61 -5.79 11.88
N ASP A 138 -3.40 -6.86 12.00
CA ASP A 138 -4.32 -7.07 13.12
C ASP A 138 -3.56 -6.97 14.47
N ASN A 139 -4.08 -6.16 15.38
CA ASN A 139 -3.73 -6.15 16.80
C ASN A 139 -2.25 -5.84 17.16
N VAL A 140 -1.67 -4.78 16.63
CA VAL A 140 -0.47 -4.20 17.25
C VAL A 140 -0.88 -3.51 18.56
N LYS A 141 -0.74 -4.22 19.67
CA LYS A 141 -0.83 -3.65 21.01
C LYS A 141 0.44 -2.84 21.28
N ASN A 142 0.36 -1.81 22.11
CA ASN A 142 1.54 -1.10 22.61
C ASN A 142 2.44 -2.09 23.37
N THR A 143 3.49 -2.55 22.72
CA THR A 143 4.43 -3.54 23.27
C THR A 143 5.78 -2.92 23.66
N GLY A 144 6.02 -1.65 23.32
CA GLY A 144 7.34 -1.02 23.43
C GLY A 144 8.41 -1.68 22.55
N GLN A 145 8.00 -2.49 21.56
CA GLN A 145 8.91 -3.15 20.63
C GLN A 145 9.32 -2.22 19.49
N VAL A 146 10.45 -2.55 18.85
CA VAL A 146 10.98 -1.81 17.71
C VAL A 146 10.49 -2.43 16.41
N LEU A 147 9.94 -1.64 15.49
CA LEU A 147 9.73 -2.04 14.10
C LEU A 147 10.77 -1.34 13.22
N LEU A 148 11.49 -2.11 12.42
CA LEU A 148 12.38 -1.56 11.39
C LEU A 148 11.65 -1.49 10.05
N VAL A 149 11.56 -0.30 9.48
CA VAL A 149 11.01 -0.04 8.14
C VAL A 149 12.14 0.25 7.15
N TRP A 150 12.41 -0.68 6.24
CA TRP A 150 13.45 -0.56 5.23
C TRP A 150 12.91 0.17 3.98
N GLY A 151 13.40 1.38 3.72
CA GLY A 151 12.89 2.23 2.64
C GLY A 151 11.70 3.11 3.05
N GLY A 152 11.73 3.66 4.26
CA GLY A 152 10.63 4.38 4.92
C GLY A 152 9.94 5.49 4.13
N ALA A 153 10.60 6.06 3.13
CA ALA A 153 10.09 7.22 2.39
C ALA A 153 9.14 6.87 1.22
N SER A 154 8.83 5.59 0.98
CA SER A 154 7.78 5.22 0.02
C SER A 154 6.38 5.53 0.60
N SER A 155 5.34 5.67 -0.24
CA SER A 155 3.98 5.95 0.26
C SER A 155 3.44 4.85 1.18
N VAL A 156 3.74 3.59 0.86
CA VAL A 156 3.34 2.42 1.65
C VAL A 156 4.11 2.38 2.97
N ASP A 157 5.44 2.54 2.91
CA ASP A 157 6.29 2.49 4.10
C ASP A 157 6.02 3.69 5.05
N ALA A 158 5.78 4.89 4.51
CA ALA A 158 5.40 6.08 5.27
C ALA A 158 4.05 5.91 5.99
N THR A 159 3.11 5.18 5.37
CA THR A 159 1.82 4.83 5.99
C THR A 159 2.02 3.78 7.09
N ALA A 160 2.86 2.77 6.85
CA ALA A 160 3.22 1.76 7.85
C ALA A 160 3.89 2.38 9.09
N ILE A 161 4.76 3.37 8.92
CA ILE A 161 5.38 4.13 10.02
C ILE A 161 4.30 4.78 10.89
N GLN A 162 3.38 5.54 10.29
CA GLN A 162 2.34 6.25 11.05
C GLN A 162 1.40 5.28 11.78
N LEU A 163 1.02 4.15 11.16
CA LEU A 163 0.20 3.13 11.79
C LEU A 163 0.92 2.44 12.95
N ALA A 164 2.22 2.15 12.79
CA ALA A 164 3.04 1.57 13.84
C ALA A 164 3.23 2.53 15.03
N VAL A 165 3.45 3.82 14.77
CA VAL A 165 3.52 4.88 15.80
C VAL A 165 2.19 4.97 16.55
N ALA A 166 1.06 5.00 15.82
CA ALA A 166 -0.27 5.00 16.42
C ALA A 166 -0.55 3.74 17.27
N SER A 167 0.15 2.64 16.98
CA SER A 167 0.07 1.38 17.73
C SER A 167 1.05 1.29 18.91
N GLY A 168 1.85 2.34 19.16
CA GLY A 168 2.79 2.42 20.28
C GLY A 168 4.10 1.65 20.07
N LEU A 169 4.49 1.40 18.82
CA LEU A 169 5.82 0.85 18.51
C LEU A 169 6.88 1.97 18.45
N THR A 170 8.13 1.60 18.72
CA THR A 170 9.31 2.43 18.39
C THR A 170 9.71 2.16 16.95
N LEU A 171 9.97 3.21 16.18
CA LEU A 171 10.18 3.12 14.74
C LEU A 171 11.63 3.40 14.37
N PHE A 172 12.30 2.36 13.87
CA PHE A 172 13.55 2.52 13.15
C PHE A 172 13.24 2.52 11.66
N ALA A 173 13.87 3.40 10.89
CA ALA A 173 13.62 3.47 9.45
C ALA A 173 14.92 3.69 8.66
N THR A 174 14.98 3.18 7.44
CA THR A 174 16.05 3.51 6.50
C THR A 174 15.50 4.39 5.37
N ALA A 175 16.22 5.44 5.00
CA ALA A 175 15.89 6.30 3.86
C ALA A 175 17.12 7.06 3.38
N SER A 176 17.02 7.78 2.27
CA SER A 176 18.04 8.75 1.90
C SER A 176 18.08 9.91 2.89
N GLU A 177 19.24 10.51 3.10
CA GLU A 177 19.39 11.68 3.99
C GLU A 177 18.39 12.81 3.70
N ALA A 178 18.08 13.09 2.43
CA ALA A 178 17.09 14.10 2.03
C ALA A 178 15.66 13.84 2.57
N ASN A 179 15.33 12.61 2.94
CA ASN A 179 14.03 12.21 3.47
C ASN A 179 14.01 12.11 5.00
N ARG A 180 15.11 12.46 5.70
CA ARG A 180 15.22 12.33 7.15
C ARG A 180 14.17 13.15 7.88
N GLU A 181 14.03 14.44 7.56
CA GLU A 181 13.06 15.31 8.23
C GLU A 181 11.61 14.89 7.93
N PHE A 182 11.34 14.40 6.72
CA PHE A 182 10.06 13.79 6.39
C PHE A 182 9.76 12.60 7.31
N LEU A 183 10.68 11.65 7.44
CA LEU A 183 10.47 10.48 8.31
C LEU A 183 10.32 10.82 9.80
N LYS A 184 11.08 11.80 10.30
CA LYS A 184 10.88 12.31 11.67
C LYS A 184 9.47 12.86 11.86
N SER A 185 8.97 13.60 10.87
CA SER A 185 7.61 14.16 10.93
C SER A 185 6.51 13.09 10.95
N LEU A 186 6.81 11.88 10.46
CA LEU A 186 5.91 10.72 10.53
C LEU A 186 6.00 9.94 11.85
N GLY A 187 6.98 10.26 12.70
CA GLY A 187 7.21 9.61 14.00
C GLY A 187 8.28 8.52 14.00
N ALA A 188 9.18 8.47 13.01
CA ALA A 188 10.34 7.60 13.12
C ALA A 188 11.31 8.09 14.22
N ASP A 189 11.65 7.22 15.17
CA ASP A 189 12.57 7.50 16.27
C ASP A 189 14.03 7.55 15.81
N THR A 190 14.46 6.56 15.02
CA THR A 190 15.83 6.45 14.53
C THR A 190 15.83 6.26 13.02
N ILE A 191 16.62 7.07 12.31
CA ILE A 191 16.67 7.05 10.85
C ILE A 191 18.11 6.82 10.39
N PHE A 192 18.30 5.80 9.55
CA PHE A 192 19.58 5.39 8.98
C PHE A 192 19.64 5.71 7.49
N ASP A 193 20.78 6.19 6.99
CA ASP A 193 20.99 6.31 5.55
C ASP A 193 21.29 4.93 4.96
N TYR A 194 20.38 4.40 4.13
CA TYR A 194 20.57 3.10 3.49
C TYR A 194 21.78 3.04 2.56
N ARG A 195 22.35 4.20 2.17
CA ARG A 195 23.58 4.29 1.36
C ARG A 195 24.85 4.19 2.19
N SER A 196 24.76 4.28 3.52
CA SER A 196 25.92 4.10 4.37
C SER A 196 26.49 2.68 4.20
N PRO A 197 27.81 2.51 3.99
CA PRO A 197 28.41 1.19 3.89
C PRO A 197 28.31 0.38 5.19
N THR A 198 28.08 1.06 6.33
CA THR A 198 27.94 0.46 7.67
C THR A 198 26.49 0.36 8.14
N VAL A 199 25.51 0.63 7.28
CA VAL A 199 24.10 0.73 7.71
C VAL A 199 23.59 -0.52 8.42
N VAL A 200 24.07 -1.70 8.01
CA VAL A 200 23.67 -2.99 8.58
C VAL A 200 24.22 -3.12 10.00
N GLU A 201 25.48 -2.77 10.19
CA GLU A 201 26.18 -2.77 11.48
C GLU A 201 25.56 -1.72 12.42
N ASP A 202 25.32 -0.50 11.93
CA ASP A 202 24.73 0.60 12.68
C ASP A 202 23.32 0.26 13.20
N ILE A 203 22.49 -0.37 12.36
CA ILE A 203 21.15 -0.84 12.75
C ILE A 203 21.26 -1.97 13.77
N THR A 204 22.15 -2.94 13.53
CA THR A 204 22.33 -4.09 14.43
C THR A 204 22.77 -3.62 15.83
N ASP A 205 23.67 -2.65 15.89
CA ASP A 205 24.11 -2.04 17.14
C ASP A 205 22.99 -1.29 17.84
N ALA A 206 22.19 -0.50 17.11
CA ALA A 206 21.04 0.20 17.67
C ALA A 206 19.93 -0.74 18.19
N LEU A 207 19.82 -1.94 17.62
CA LEU A 207 18.85 -2.95 18.06
C LEU A 207 19.30 -3.70 19.33
N LYS A 208 20.56 -3.59 19.77
CA LYS A 208 21.05 -4.25 20.99
C LYS A 208 20.27 -3.79 22.21
N GLY A 209 19.76 -4.74 22.99
CA GLY A 209 18.97 -4.47 24.20
C GLY A 209 17.51 -4.07 23.93
N THR A 210 17.08 -4.05 22.67
CA THR A 210 15.68 -3.85 22.28
C THR A 210 14.98 -5.18 22.00
N THR A 211 13.65 -5.17 21.95
CA THR A 211 12.87 -6.29 21.41
C THR A 211 12.34 -5.91 20.03
N LEU A 212 12.81 -6.56 18.98
CA LEU A 212 12.34 -6.34 17.61
C LEU A 212 10.93 -6.94 17.44
N ALA A 213 9.97 -6.18 16.92
CA ALA A 213 8.67 -6.69 16.50
C ALA A 213 8.77 -7.39 15.14
N GLY A 214 9.57 -6.81 14.23
CA GLY A 214 9.83 -7.34 12.90
C GLY A 214 10.55 -6.34 12.02
N VAL A 215 10.67 -6.71 10.75
CA VAL A 215 11.21 -5.87 9.68
C VAL A 215 10.17 -5.79 8.59
N TYR A 216 9.86 -4.58 8.14
CA TYR A 216 8.93 -4.28 7.06
C TYR A 216 9.66 -3.52 5.94
N GLY A 217 9.27 -3.74 4.70
CA GLY A 217 9.75 -2.96 3.57
C GLY A 217 8.92 -3.25 2.33
N ALA A 218 8.29 -2.23 1.77
CA ALA A 218 7.51 -2.34 0.53
C ALA A 218 8.39 -2.16 -0.72
N VAL A 219 9.63 -1.72 -0.56
CA VAL A 219 10.62 -1.61 -1.65
C VAL A 219 11.44 -2.90 -1.73
N SER A 220 10.97 -3.88 -2.51
CA SER A 220 11.62 -5.19 -2.64
C SER A 220 12.49 -5.36 -3.90
N GLU A 221 12.64 -4.33 -4.75
CA GLU A 221 13.40 -4.41 -6.01
C GLU A 221 14.22 -3.11 -6.27
N GLY A 222 15.39 -3.23 -6.93
CA GLY A 222 16.21 -2.09 -7.38
C GLY A 222 17.53 -1.86 -6.61
N PRO A 223 18.27 -0.77 -6.85
CA PRO A 223 19.60 -0.51 -6.27
C PRO A 223 19.61 -0.31 -4.74
N SER A 224 18.45 -0.17 -4.08
CA SER A 224 18.28 -0.24 -2.63
C SER A 224 18.32 -1.68 -2.07
N SER A 225 18.34 -2.69 -2.95
CA SER A 225 18.14 -4.11 -2.63
C SER A 225 19.36 -4.94 -2.23
N PRO A 226 20.66 -4.59 -2.38
CA PRO A 226 21.71 -5.54 -1.96
C PRO A 226 21.81 -5.63 -0.43
N SER A 227 21.57 -4.52 0.27
CA SER A 227 21.71 -4.44 1.72
C SER A 227 20.55 -5.05 2.49
N PHE A 228 19.34 -5.08 1.93
CA PHE A 228 18.16 -5.62 2.62
C PHE A 228 18.22 -7.16 2.82
N PRO A 229 18.50 -7.99 1.79
CA PRO A 229 18.75 -9.42 1.96
C PRO A 229 20.00 -9.71 2.78
N ARG A 230 21.07 -8.90 2.65
CA ARG A 230 22.26 -9.00 3.52
C ARG A 230 21.88 -8.79 4.98
N PHE A 231 21.13 -7.74 5.28
CA PHE A 231 20.61 -7.45 6.62
C PHE A 231 19.71 -8.57 7.15
N LEU A 232 18.78 -9.10 6.36
CA LEU A 232 17.96 -10.25 6.78
C LEU A 232 18.83 -11.49 7.06
N THR A 233 19.90 -11.71 6.29
CA THR A 233 20.86 -12.79 6.53
C THR A 233 21.64 -12.55 7.84
N GLU A 234 22.12 -11.34 8.06
CA GLU A 234 22.87 -10.96 9.27
C GLU A 234 22.00 -10.84 10.52
N LEU A 235 20.69 -10.55 10.40
CA LEU A 235 19.75 -10.66 11.50
C LEU A 235 19.46 -12.12 11.86
N THR A 236 19.47 -13.02 10.88
CA THR A 236 19.15 -14.44 11.08
C THR A 236 20.34 -15.28 11.52
N GLN A 237 21.59 -14.85 11.29
CA GLN A 237 22.77 -15.55 11.80
C GLN A 237 22.91 -15.52 13.34
N PRO A 238 22.72 -14.39 14.06
CA PRO A 238 22.71 -14.33 15.52
C PRO A 238 21.55 -15.12 16.15
N ILE A 239 20.46 -15.37 15.41
CA ILE A 239 19.33 -16.21 15.87
C ILE A 239 19.78 -17.66 16.10
N GLN A 240 20.85 -18.13 15.45
CA GLN A 240 21.43 -19.45 15.74
C GLN A 240 22.32 -19.46 16.99
N ASN A 241 22.87 -18.32 17.40
CA ASN A 241 23.85 -18.20 18.49
C ASN A 241 23.37 -17.26 19.62
N ASN A 242 22.24 -17.61 20.23
CA ASN A 242 21.87 -17.35 21.63
C ASN A 242 22.12 -15.92 22.20
N THR A 243 21.09 -15.04 22.17
CA THR A 243 20.76 -14.04 23.23
C THR A 243 19.52 -13.17 22.96
N LEU A 244 18.88 -13.25 21.80
CA LEU A 244 17.59 -12.59 21.56
C LEU A 244 16.44 -13.54 21.89
N ASN A 245 15.49 -13.07 22.73
CA ASN A 245 14.34 -13.83 23.20
C ASN A 245 13.62 -14.54 22.04
N ARG A 246 13.41 -15.85 22.18
CA ARG A 246 12.76 -16.73 21.21
C ARG A 246 11.27 -16.39 21.07
N HIS A 247 10.95 -15.36 20.29
CA HIS A 247 9.63 -15.21 19.67
C HIS A 247 9.80 -15.27 18.15
N PRO A 248 8.88 -15.93 17.41
CA PRO A 248 8.96 -15.99 15.97
C PRO A 248 8.75 -14.58 15.39
N TYR A 249 9.83 -13.90 15.01
CA TYR A 249 9.75 -12.64 14.28
C TYR A 249 9.08 -12.90 12.93
N THR A 250 7.99 -12.20 12.63
CA THR A 250 7.34 -12.27 11.32
C THR A 250 7.99 -11.23 10.42
N VAL A 251 8.73 -11.67 9.40
CA VAL A 251 9.17 -10.80 8.30
C VAL A 251 8.00 -10.65 7.35
N VAL A 252 7.38 -9.47 7.33
CA VAL A 252 6.31 -9.15 6.36
C VAL A 252 6.96 -8.38 5.23
N THR A 253 7.34 -9.08 4.17
CA THR A 253 7.70 -8.45 2.90
C THR A 253 6.42 -8.23 2.10
N ALA A 254 5.96 -6.99 2.02
CA ALA A 254 4.92 -6.62 1.06
C ALA A 254 5.59 -6.50 -0.32
N ILE A 255 5.67 -7.62 -1.05
CA ILE A 255 6.02 -7.58 -2.47
C ILE A 255 4.79 -7.05 -3.21
N LEU A 256 4.74 -5.73 -3.45
CA LEU A 256 3.82 -5.12 -4.42
C LEU A 256 4.53 -4.94 -5.75
#